data_AF-A0A7G5GQR8-F1
#
_entry.id   AF-A0A7G5GQR8-F1
#
_cell.length_a   1.000
_cell.length_b   1.000
_cell.length_c   1.000
_cell.angle_alpha   90.00
_cell.angle_beta   90.00
_cell.angle_gamma   90.00
#
_symmetry.space_group_name_H-M   'P 1'
#
loop_
_entity.id
_entity.type
_entity.pdbx_description
1 polymer ?
#
loop_
_entity_poly.entity_id
_entity_poly.type
_entity_poly.pdbx_seq_one_letter_code
_entity_poly.pdbx_strand_id
1 'polypeptide(L)'
;MASRRQLAHYLQRTGWLNVGQTGAFTEDMLTAIQTTKQALVFMRLAGPDNDVPGPFLDALRNHPTVVITSPYPQHLFSHLNLNPFDFLTEPYSFERFAVCLDRYVSFFEQR
;
A
#
# COMPACT_ATOMS: atom_id res chain seq x y z
N MET A 1 13.44 -1.44 7.72
CA MET A 1 13.61 -2.89 7.43
C MET A 1 12.56 -3.78 8.10
N ALA A 2 12.05 -3.46 9.30
CA ALA A 2 11.08 -4.30 10.02
C ALA A 2 9.73 -4.52 9.29
N SER A 3 9.19 -3.49 8.64
CA SER A 3 7.87 -3.54 8.01
C SER A 3 7.75 -4.40 6.77
N ARG A 4 8.77 -4.44 5.90
CA ARG A 4 8.76 -5.33 4.72
C ARG A 4 8.71 -6.79 5.14
N ARG A 5 9.46 -7.17 6.18
CA ARG A 5 9.47 -8.55 6.71
C ARG A 5 8.13 -8.90 7.36
N GLN A 6 7.55 -7.98 8.11
CA GLN A 6 6.22 -8.15 8.68
C GLN A 6 5.15 -8.33 7.59
N LEU A 7 5.14 -7.45 6.58
CA LEU A 7 4.19 -7.53 5.48
C LEU A 7 4.33 -8.84 4.70
N ALA A 8 5.55 -9.26 4.38
CA ALA A 8 5.81 -10.53 3.74
C ALA A 8 5.31 -11.72 4.58
N HIS A 9 5.54 -11.69 5.90
CA HIS A 9 5.04 -12.71 6.81
C HIS A 9 3.51 -12.76 6.86
N TYR A 10 2.84 -11.60 6.88
CA TYR A 10 1.38 -11.55 6.88
C TYR A 10 0.79 -12.02 5.54
N LEU A 11 1.40 -11.67 4.41
CA LEU A 11 1.02 -12.17 3.08
C LEU A 11 1.20 -13.69 2.96
N GLN A 12 2.26 -14.25 3.52
CA GLN A 12 2.43 -15.71 3.58
C GLN A 12 1.33 -16.39 4.40
N ARG A 13 0.92 -15.77 5.52
CA ARG A 13 -0.15 -16.32 6.38
C ARG A 13 -1.51 -16.33 5.70
N THR A 14 -1.77 -15.45 4.75
CA THR A 14 -3.06 -15.41 4.04
C THR A 14 -3.13 -16.50 2.97
N GLY A 15 -2.02 -16.79 2.28
CA GLY A 15 -1.88 -17.95 1.41
C GLY A 15 -2.59 -17.87 0.05
N TRP A 16 -3.34 -16.79 -0.22
CA TRP A 16 -4.07 -16.60 -1.48
C TRP A 16 -3.61 -15.38 -2.30
N LEU A 17 -2.73 -14.54 -1.75
CA LEU A 17 -2.22 -13.35 -2.43
C LEU A 17 -0.76 -13.54 -2.81
N ASN A 18 -0.45 -13.44 -4.10
CA ASN A 18 0.91 -13.53 -4.61
C ASN A 18 1.59 -12.16 -4.61
N VAL A 19 2.86 -12.13 -4.22
CA VAL A 19 3.68 -10.92 -4.31
C VAL A 19 4.12 -10.74 -5.76
N GLY A 20 3.65 -9.67 -6.41
CA GLY A 20 4.02 -9.34 -7.79
C GLY A 20 5.40 -8.69 -7.88
N GLN A 21 5.50 -7.39 -7.55
CA GLN A 21 6.75 -6.65 -7.54
C GLN A 21 6.98 -5.98 -6.18
N THR A 22 8.25 -5.87 -5.77
CA THR A 22 8.65 -5.12 -4.57
C THR A 22 9.93 -4.33 -4.86
N GLY A 23 10.03 -3.10 -4.39
CA GLY A 23 11.18 -2.27 -4.76
C GLY A 23 11.11 -0.84 -4.25
N ALA A 24 12.07 -0.05 -4.74
CA ALA A 24 12.05 1.40 -4.65
C ALA A 24 11.26 1.99 -5.84
N PHE A 25 11.28 3.32 -5.98
CA PHE A 25 10.68 4.02 -7.12
C PHE A 25 11.55 3.85 -8.37
N THR A 26 11.24 2.85 -9.21
CA THR A 26 11.88 2.59 -10.52
C THR A 26 10.87 2.72 -11.65
N GLU A 27 11.32 2.94 -12.89
CA GLU A 27 10.41 3.05 -14.05
C GLU A 27 9.53 1.80 -14.24
N ASP A 28 10.09 0.61 -14.02
CA ASP A 28 9.33 -0.65 -14.07
C ASP A 28 8.21 -0.69 -13.02
N MET A 29 8.49 -0.22 -11.79
CA MET A 29 7.49 -0.15 -10.72
C MET A 29 6.39 0.86 -11.05
N LEU A 30 6.76 2.01 -11.62
CA LEU A 30 5.78 3.01 -12.06
C LEU A 30 4.85 2.42 -13.13
N THR A 31 5.43 1.74 -14.11
CA THR A 31 4.69 1.07 -15.18
C THR A 31 3.77 -0.01 -14.62
N ALA A 32 4.24 -0.81 -13.66
CA ALA A 32 3.42 -1.84 -13.01
C ALA A 32 2.21 -1.25 -12.29
N ILE A 33 2.39 -0.16 -11.52
CA ILE A 33 1.29 0.54 -10.83
C ILE A 33 0.30 1.11 -11.84
N GLN A 34 0.77 1.73 -12.92
CA GLN A 34 -0.11 2.35 -13.92
C GLN A 34 -0.92 1.33 -14.74
N THR A 35 -0.36 0.14 -14.99
CA THR A 35 -0.97 -0.88 -15.84
C THR A 35 -1.82 -1.88 -15.06
N THR A 36 -1.53 -2.11 -13.78
CA THR A 36 -2.17 -3.18 -12.98
C THR A 36 -3.20 -2.62 -12.01
N LYS A 37 -4.30 -2.04 -12.52
CA LYS A 37 -5.33 -1.38 -11.70
C LYS A 37 -6.01 -2.29 -10.66
N GLN A 38 -5.93 -3.61 -10.84
CA GLN A 38 -6.53 -4.59 -9.95
C GLN A 38 -5.59 -5.04 -8.83
N ALA A 39 -4.34 -4.56 -8.78
CA ALA A 39 -3.40 -5.00 -7.76
C ALA A 39 -3.63 -4.31 -6.41
N LEU A 40 -3.43 -5.03 -5.30
CA LEU A 40 -3.29 -4.38 -3.99
C LEU A 40 -1.89 -3.80 -3.86
N VAL A 41 -1.77 -2.48 -3.82
CA VAL A 41 -0.47 -1.79 -3.76
C VAL A 41 -0.17 -1.37 -2.33
N PHE A 42 0.90 -1.89 -1.74
CA PHE A 42 1.39 -1.43 -0.44
C PHE A 42 2.52 -0.43 -0.62
N MET A 43 2.33 0.77 -0.08
CA MET A 43 3.36 1.80 -0.03
C MET A 43 3.72 2.13 1.41
N ARG A 44 5.03 2.19 1.70
CA ARG A 44 5.53 2.64 3.00
C ARG A 44 5.90 4.11 2.93
N LEU A 45 5.35 4.91 3.86
CA LEU A 45 5.83 6.25 4.17
C LEU A 45 6.64 6.21 5.46
N ALA A 46 7.93 6.54 5.38
CA ALA A 46 8.83 6.45 6.52
C ALA A 46 8.70 7.63 7.51
N GLY A 47 8.18 8.77 7.05
CA GLY A 47 7.98 10.00 7.81
C GLY A 47 7.33 11.09 6.96
N PRO A 48 6.78 12.16 7.58
CA PRO A 48 6.05 13.21 6.86
C PRO A 48 6.92 14.00 5.89
N ASP A 49 8.23 14.05 6.13
CA ASP A 49 9.18 14.76 5.26
C ASP A 49 9.69 13.89 4.09
N ASN A 50 9.16 12.66 3.92
CA ASN A 50 9.55 11.80 2.83
C ASN A 50 8.89 12.21 1.52
N ASP A 51 9.71 12.63 0.56
CA ASP A 51 9.25 12.88 -0.80
C ASP A 51 8.81 11.61 -1.52
N VAL A 52 7.66 11.71 -2.18
CA VAL A 52 7.17 10.75 -3.17
C VAL A 52 7.37 11.39 -4.54
N PRO A 53 8.12 10.76 -5.46
CA PRO A 53 8.32 11.32 -6.79
C PRO A 53 6.97 11.61 -7.48
N GLY A 54 6.85 12.79 -8.10
CA GLY A 54 5.60 13.27 -8.71
C GLY A 54 4.88 12.23 -9.58
N PRO A 55 5.55 11.56 -10.54
CA PRO A 55 4.91 10.53 -11.37
C PRO A 55 4.32 9.36 -10.57
N PHE A 56 4.98 8.95 -9.49
CA PHE A 56 4.46 7.93 -8.58
C PHE A 56 3.27 8.44 -7.79
N LEU A 57 3.36 9.67 -7.29
CA LEU A 57 2.28 10.28 -6.53
C LEU A 57 1.00 10.35 -7.38
N ASP A 58 1.13 10.73 -8.66
CA ASP A 58 0.01 10.78 -9.60
C ASP A 58 -0.52 9.37 -9.93
N ALA A 59 0.36 8.39 -10.13
CA ALA A 59 -0.06 7.01 -10.35
C ALA A 59 -0.83 6.44 -9.14
N LEU A 60 -0.32 6.69 -7.92
CA LEU A 60 -0.93 6.23 -6.67
C LEU A 60 -2.28 6.89 -6.39
N ARG A 61 -2.43 8.19 -6.68
CA ARG A 61 -3.72 8.91 -6.56
C ARG A 61 -4.80 8.32 -7.46
N ASN A 62 -4.42 7.80 -8.62
CA ASN A 62 -5.33 7.21 -9.59
C ASN A 62 -5.56 5.70 -9.38
N HIS A 63 -4.84 5.08 -8.44
CA HIS A 63 -4.91 3.65 -8.20
C HIS A 63 -5.94 3.33 -7.10
N PRO A 64 -6.95 2.48 -7.34
CA PRO A 64 -8.10 2.34 -6.44
C PRO A 64 -7.78 1.65 -5.10
N THR A 65 -6.74 0.81 -5.08
CA THR A 65 -6.44 -0.11 -3.97
C THR A 65 -5.02 0.11 -3.44
N VAL A 66 -4.71 1.36 -3.07
CA VAL A 66 -3.43 1.72 -2.42
C VAL A 66 -3.58 1.66 -0.91
N VAL A 67 -2.77 0.82 -0.26
CA VAL A 67 -2.65 0.74 1.19
C VAL A 67 -1.37 1.41 1.63
N ILE A 68 -1.48 2.38 2.54
CA ILE A 68 -0.32 3.06 3.12
C ILE A 68 0.05 2.41 4.45
N THR A 69 1.34 2.22 4.68
CA THR A 69 1.90 1.81 5.97
C THR A 69 2.86 2.88 6.47
N SER A 70 2.80 3.23 7.75
CA SER A 70 3.70 4.23 8.33
C SER A 70 3.76 4.13 9.86
N PRO A 71 4.91 4.40 10.51
CA PRO A 71 4.95 4.59 11.97
C PRO A 71 4.27 5.89 12.43
N TYR A 72 3.82 6.73 11.50
CA TYR A 72 3.17 8.00 11.79
C TYR A 72 1.67 7.97 11.44
N PRO A 73 0.83 8.77 12.11
CA PRO A 73 -0.60 8.85 11.81
C PRO A 73 -0.87 9.52 10.46
N GLN A 74 -1.96 9.11 9.81
CA GLN A 74 -2.34 9.54 8.46
C GLN A 74 -2.40 11.06 8.27
N HIS A 75 -2.87 11.81 9.27
CA HIS A 75 -3.08 13.25 9.15
C HIS A 75 -1.78 14.04 8.87
N LEU A 76 -0.61 13.47 9.17
CA LEU A 76 0.68 14.10 8.88
C LEU A 76 1.07 14.03 7.39
N PHE A 77 0.37 13.23 6.59
CA PHE A 77 0.63 13.02 5.17
C PHE A 77 -0.38 13.74 4.25
N SER A 78 -1.20 14.62 4.81
CA SER A 78 -2.26 15.33 4.08
C SER A 78 -1.74 16.11 2.86
N HIS A 79 -0.52 16.66 2.95
CA HIS A 79 0.15 17.38 1.86
C HIS A 79 0.37 16.54 0.59
N LEU A 80 0.42 15.20 0.71
CA LEU A 80 0.53 14.29 -0.43
C LEU A 80 -0.80 14.18 -1.21
N ASN A 81 -1.93 14.61 -0.64
CA ASN A 81 -3.27 14.47 -1.21
C ASN A 81 -3.54 13.03 -1.71
N LEU A 82 -3.08 12.03 -0.95
CA LEU A 82 -3.39 10.63 -1.18
C LEU A 82 -4.72 10.29 -0.50
N ASN A 83 -5.62 9.62 -1.22
CA ASN A 83 -6.84 9.04 -0.65
C ASN A 83 -6.71 7.51 -0.65
N PRO A 84 -5.95 6.94 0.30
CA PRO A 84 -5.64 5.52 0.27
C PRO A 84 -6.87 4.67 0.57
N PHE A 85 -6.87 3.46 0.03
CA PHE A 85 -7.86 2.42 0.32
C PHE A 85 -7.88 2.06 1.82
N ASP A 86 -6.70 1.91 2.42
CA ASP A 86 -6.52 1.78 3.86
C ASP A 86 -5.20 2.42 4.32
N PHE A 87 -5.14 2.80 5.60
CA PHE A 87 -3.94 3.30 6.25
C PHE A 87 -3.64 2.48 7.50
N LEU A 88 -2.50 1.81 7.52
CA LEU A 88 -2.05 0.96 8.62
C LEU A 88 -0.91 1.65 9.37
N THR A 89 -1.23 2.25 10.51
CA THR A 89 -0.22 2.82 11.41
C THR A 89 0.59 1.68 12.07
N GLU A 90 1.91 1.80 12.03
CA GLU A 90 2.83 0.82 12.59
C GLU A 90 3.14 1.09 14.06
N PRO A 91 3.32 0.03 14.87
CA PRO A 91 3.10 -1.37 14.52
C PRO A 91 1.60 -1.71 14.39
N TYR A 92 1.24 -2.56 13.43
CA TYR A 92 -0.12 -3.10 13.28
C TYR A 92 -0.14 -4.61 13.45
N SER A 93 -1.23 -5.13 14.03
CA SER A 93 -1.42 -6.57 14.22
C SER A 93 -1.80 -7.29 12.92
N PHE A 94 -1.77 -8.62 12.93
CA PHE A 94 -2.24 -9.41 11.79
C PHE A 94 -3.75 -9.23 11.57
N GLU A 95 -4.54 -9.14 12.65
CA GLU A 95 -5.98 -8.95 12.60
C GLU A 95 -6.31 -7.62 11.91
N ARG A 96 -5.57 -6.54 12.21
CA ARG A 96 -5.77 -5.26 11.52
C ARG A 96 -5.44 -5.34 10.03
N PHE A 97 -4.40 -6.08 9.68
CA PHE A 97 -4.04 -6.36 8.30
C PHE A 97 -5.09 -7.23 7.60
N ALA A 98 -5.63 -8.25 8.27
CA ALA A 98 -6.68 -9.12 7.73
C ALA A 98 -7.96 -8.31 7.41
N VAL A 99 -8.37 -7.39 8.28
CA VAL A 99 -9.49 -6.47 8.00
C VAL A 99 -9.25 -5.64 6.72
N CYS A 100 -8.01 -5.20 6.48
CA CYS A 100 -7.67 -4.50 5.24
C CYS A 100 -7.82 -5.42 4.01
N LEU A 101 -7.46 -6.70 4.12
CA LEU A 101 -7.62 -7.66 3.04
C LEU A 101 -9.08 -8.06 2.81
N ASP A 102 -9.86 -8.25 3.87
CA ASP A 102 -11.29 -8.55 3.76
C ASP A 102 -12.02 -7.40 3.04
N ARG A 103 -11.70 -6.15 3.40
CA ARG A 103 -12.20 -4.97 2.68
C ARG A 103 -11.82 -5.02 1.21
N TYR A 104 -10.58 -5.41 0.89
CA TYR A 104 -10.12 -5.51 -0.49
C TYR A 104 -10.91 -6.57 -1.25
N VAL A 105 -11.09 -7.77 -0.70
CA VAL A 105 -11.90 -8.83 -1.33
C VAL A 105 -13.33 -8.33 -1.59
N SER A 106 -13.99 -7.74 -0.59
CA SER A 106 -15.34 -7.20 -0.76
C SER A 106 -15.43 -6.08 -1.81
N PHE A 107 -14.39 -5.26 -1.94
CA PHE A 107 -14.33 -4.21 -2.97
C PHE A 107 -14.27 -4.78 -4.40
N PHE A 108 -13.63 -5.93 -4.59
CA PHE A 108 -13.57 -6.61 -5.90
C PHE A 108 -14.82 -7.43 -6.19
N GLU A 109 -15.46 -8.04 -5.19
CA GLU A 109 -16.71 -8.79 -5.38
C GLU A 109 -17.89 -7.90 -5.79
N GLN A 110 -17.84 -6.61 -5.46
CA GLN A 110 -18.90 -5.64 -5.78
C GLN A 110 -18.76 -4.98 -7.16
N ARG A 111 -17.75 -5.33 -7.95
CA ARG A 111 -17.49 -4.78 -9.29
C ARG A 111 -17.70 -5.83 -10.38
#